data_AF-A0A916B7D6-F1
#
_entry.id   AF-A0A916B7D6-F1
#
_cell.length_a   1.000
_cell.length_b   1.000
_cell.length_c   1.000
_cell.angle_alpha   90.00
_cell.angle_beta   90.00
_cell.angle_gamma   90.00
#
_symmetry.space_group_name_H-M   'P 1'
#
loop_
_entity.id
_entity.type
_entity.pdbx_description
1 polymer ?
#
loop_
_entity_poly.entity_id
_entity_poly.type
_entity_poly.pdbx_seq_one_letter_code
_entity_poly.pdbx_strand_id
1 'polypeptide(L)'
;MTAGTIFDRTRTPLTVWFNACRLFATGKDGMSALSLKRTPDSGSYQTAWAMLHRLRSVLVRPSRDRLTGMVEVDETSIGGQEAGLPGGRAHGKKVLTGIAVEVVERKGFGRCRMRPPADASATSLYPFLKR
;
A
#
# COMPACT_ATOMS: atom_id res chain seq x y z
N MET A 1 -11.73 0.11 -26.05
CA MET A 1 -12.04 1.37 -25.33
C MET A 1 -11.26 1.35 -24.02
N THR A 2 -10.39 2.32 -23.74
CA THR A 2 -9.61 2.43 -22.48
C THR A 2 -9.91 3.70 -21.68
N ALA A 3 -10.71 4.61 -22.23
CA ALA A 3 -11.13 5.85 -21.58
C ALA A 3 -11.80 5.57 -20.23
N GLY A 4 -11.47 6.36 -19.22
CA GLY A 4 -12.01 6.23 -17.86
C GLY A 4 -11.42 5.08 -17.03
N THR A 5 -10.43 4.35 -17.54
CA THR A 5 -9.74 3.27 -16.81
C THR A 5 -8.33 3.69 -16.38
N ILE A 6 -7.65 2.86 -15.56
CA ILE A 6 -6.22 3.05 -15.26
C ILE A 6 -5.31 2.97 -16.49
N PHE A 7 -5.81 2.39 -17.58
CA PHE A 7 -5.13 2.27 -18.87
C PHE A 7 -5.39 3.49 -19.78
N ASP A 8 -6.16 4.48 -19.33
CA ASP A 8 -6.42 5.66 -20.12
C ASP A 8 -5.12 6.43 -20.42
N ARG A 9 -5.03 6.96 -21.65
CA ARG A 9 -3.88 7.71 -22.19
C ARG A 9 -2.52 7.02 -21.99
N THR A 10 -2.49 5.69 -21.89
CA THR A 10 -1.22 4.94 -21.86
C THR A 10 -0.71 4.69 -23.27
N ARG A 11 0.61 4.76 -23.44
CA ARG A 11 1.30 4.32 -24.67
C ARG A 11 1.80 2.88 -24.57
N THR A 12 1.68 2.27 -23.39
CA THR A 12 2.13 0.90 -23.11
C THR A 12 1.05 -0.09 -23.58
N PRO A 13 1.41 -1.16 -24.33
CA PRO A 13 0.43 -2.15 -24.76
C PRO A 13 -0.33 -2.78 -23.58
N LEU A 14 -1.61 -3.10 -23.79
CA LEU A 14 -2.46 -3.70 -22.74
C LEU A 14 -1.97 -5.09 -22.30
N THR A 15 -1.28 -5.83 -23.17
CA THR A 15 -0.65 -7.12 -22.83
C THR A 15 0.38 -6.96 -21.70
N VAL A 16 1.18 -5.90 -21.75
CA VAL A 16 2.15 -5.55 -20.71
C VAL A 16 1.43 -5.17 -19.42
N TRP A 17 0.37 -4.37 -19.52
CA TRP A 17 -0.46 -4.01 -18.37
C TRP A 17 -1.08 -5.22 -17.69
N PHE A 18 -1.65 -6.16 -18.45
CA PHE A 18 -2.24 -7.37 -17.88
C PHE A 18 -1.18 -8.31 -17.30
N ASN A 19 0.01 -8.39 -17.89
CA ASN A 19 1.11 -9.12 -17.28
C ASN A 19 1.54 -8.47 -15.96
N ALA A 20 1.65 -7.14 -15.90
CA ALA A 20 1.92 -6.41 -14.66
C ALA A 20 0.83 -6.63 -13.61
N CYS A 21 -0.45 -6.62 -13.99
CA CYS A 21 -1.57 -6.92 -13.08
C CYS A 21 -1.47 -8.34 -12.53
N ARG A 22 -1.20 -9.33 -13.39
CA ARG A 22 -1.03 -10.73 -12.98
C ARG A 22 0.09 -10.86 -11.95
N LEU A 23 1.27 -10.33 -12.27
CA LEU A 23 2.42 -10.36 -11.39
C LEU A 23 2.14 -9.65 -10.05
N PHE A 24 1.48 -8.51 -10.10
CA PHE A 24 1.08 -7.76 -8.91
C PHE A 24 0.12 -8.54 -8.01
N ALA A 25 -0.85 -9.26 -8.60
CA ALA A 25 -1.87 -10.01 -7.86
C ALA A 25 -1.37 -11.37 -7.33
N THR A 26 -0.41 -11.99 -8.01
CA THR A 26 0.12 -13.32 -7.62
C THR A 26 1.34 -13.24 -6.69
N GLY A 27 1.96 -12.06 -6.56
CA GLY A 27 3.10 -11.86 -5.67
C GLY A 27 2.69 -12.01 -4.21
N LYS A 28 3.37 -12.89 -3.47
CA LYS A 28 3.19 -13.01 -2.00
C LYS A 28 3.63 -11.73 -1.30
N ASP A 29 4.72 -11.16 -1.80
CA ASP A 29 5.28 -9.91 -1.33
C ASP A 29 4.96 -8.80 -2.33
N GLY A 30 4.73 -7.59 -1.83
CA GLY A 30 4.43 -6.43 -2.67
C GLY A 30 5.47 -6.24 -3.79
N MET A 31 5.02 -5.82 -4.97
CA MET A 31 5.91 -5.67 -6.12
C MET A 31 6.69 -4.34 -6.13
N SER A 32 8.02 -4.40 -6.18
CA SER A 32 8.85 -3.22 -6.41
C SER A 32 8.89 -2.84 -7.90
N ALA A 33 9.10 -1.55 -8.20
CA ALA A 33 9.24 -1.08 -9.58
C ALA A 33 10.47 -1.69 -10.28
N LEU A 34 11.55 -1.97 -9.54
CA LEU A 34 12.73 -2.63 -10.06
C LEU A 34 12.43 -4.10 -10.43
N SER A 35 11.66 -4.80 -9.59
CA SER A 35 11.23 -6.17 -9.87
C SER A 35 10.34 -6.21 -11.12
N LEU A 36 9.40 -5.28 -11.26
CA LEU A 36 8.56 -5.20 -12.45
C LEU A 36 9.39 -4.87 -13.70
N LYS A 37 10.34 -3.94 -13.62
CA LYS A 37 11.27 -3.59 -14.71
C LYS A 37 12.07 -4.79 -15.25
N ARG A 38 12.35 -5.79 -14.40
CA ARG A 38 13.07 -7.01 -14.81
C ARG A 38 12.22 -7.95 -15.67
N THR A 39 10.91 -7.75 -15.72
CA THR A 39 10.03 -8.57 -16.56
C THR A 39 10.13 -8.11 -18.01
N PRO A 40 10.08 -9.05 -18.97
CA PRO A 40 10.00 -8.69 -20.39
C PRO A 40 8.85 -7.71 -20.63
N ASP A 41 9.10 -6.73 -21.51
CA ASP A 41 8.12 -5.73 -21.97
C ASP A 41 7.71 -4.63 -20.99
N SER A 42 8.20 -4.63 -19.74
CA SER A 42 7.88 -3.59 -18.74
C SER A 42 8.49 -2.20 -19.02
N GLY A 43 9.49 -2.13 -19.91
CA GLY A 43 10.11 -0.89 -20.37
C GLY A 43 11.11 -0.31 -19.36
N SER A 44 11.02 1.01 -19.14
CA SER A 44 11.91 1.72 -18.21
C SER A 44 11.45 1.58 -16.76
N TYR A 45 12.33 1.90 -15.81
CA TYR A 45 11.98 1.95 -14.39
C TYR A 45 10.82 2.92 -14.14
N GLN A 46 10.82 4.06 -14.83
CA GLN A 46 9.81 5.10 -14.73
C GLN A 46 8.44 4.60 -15.20
N THR A 47 8.41 3.82 -16.29
CA THR A 47 7.19 3.16 -16.77
C THR A 47 6.68 2.16 -15.73
N ALA A 48 7.53 1.27 -15.24
CA ALA A 48 7.16 0.29 -14.20
C ALA A 48 6.66 0.98 -12.91
N TRP A 49 7.32 2.06 -12.48
CA TRP A 49 6.91 2.86 -11.33
C TRP A 49 5.54 3.49 -11.55
N ALA A 50 5.32 4.14 -12.70
CA ALA A 50 4.03 4.76 -13.05
C ALA A 50 2.91 3.73 -13.14
N MET A 51 3.19 2.54 -13.70
CA MET A 51 2.23 1.43 -13.76
C MET A 51 1.79 0.99 -12.37
N LEU A 52 2.76 0.73 -11.48
CA LEU A 52 2.45 0.30 -10.12
C LEU A 52 1.71 1.36 -9.30
N HIS A 53 1.98 2.65 -9.53
CA HIS A 53 1.22 3.74 -8.90
C HIS A 53 -0.24 3.74 -9.31
N ARG A 54 -0.52 3.60 -10.62
CA ARG A 54 -1.91 3.50 -11.11
C ARG A 54 -2.62 2.23 -10.64
N LEU A 55 -1.90 1.11 -10.52
CA LEU A 55 -2.47 -0.12 -9.96
C LEU A 55 -2.83 0.07 -8.48
N ARG A 56 -1.93 0.64 -7.69
CA ARG A 56 -2.17 0.86 -6.25
C ARG A 56 -3.29 1.87 -5.99
N SER A 57 -3.46 2.88 -6.83
CA SER A 57 -4.51 3.89 -6.63
C SER A 57 -5.92 3.32 -6.71
N VAL A 58 -6.14 2.21 -7.41
CA VAL A 58 -7.46 1.57 -7.56
C VAL A 58 -7.71 0.42 -6.58
N LEU A 59 -6.75 0.09 -5.71
CA LEU A 59 -6.94 -0.94 -4.67
C LEU A 59 -7.74 -0.42 -3.48
N VAL A 60 -7.87 0.90 -3.34
CA VAL A 60 -8.63 1.51 -2.24
C VAL A 60 -10.10 1.58 -2.61
N ARG A 61 -10.93 0.78 -1.96
CA ARG A 61 -12.39 0.86 -2.09
C ARG A 61 -12.92 2.14 -1.40
N PRO A 62 -13.64 3.04 -2.12
CA PRO A 62 -14.19 4.27 -1.53
C PRO A 62 -15.20 4.00 -0.41
N SER A 63 -16.08 3.01 -0.60
CA SER A 63 -17.09 2.56 0.34
C SER A 63 -16.60 1.37 1.19
N ARG A 64 -15.46 1.55 1.85
CA ARG A 64 -14.88 0.48 2.70
C ARG A 64 -15.58 0.42 4.06
N ASP A 65 -16.22 -0.72 4.35
CA ASP A 65 -16.86 -1.00 5.65
C ASP A 65 -15.85 -1.09 6.78
N ARG A 66 -16.31 -0.81 8.01
CA ARG A 66 -15.52 -0.94 9.25
C ARG A 66 -14.88 -2.31 9.38
N LEU A 67 -13.74 -2.33 10.07
CA LEU A 67 -13.14 -3.59 10.51
C LEU A 67 -14.06 -4.25 11.53
N THR A 68 -14.12 -5.57 11.52
CA THR A 68 -15.05 -6.37 12.32
C THR A 68 -14.34 -7.54 12.99
N GLY A 69 -14.87 -7.99 14.12
CA GLY A 69 -14.28 -9.09 14.90
C GLY A 69 -13.10 -8.61 15.74
N MET A 70 -12.11 -9.48 15.91
CA MET A 70 -10.88 -9.15 16.61
C MET A 70 -9.99 -8.29 15.72
N VAL A 71 -9.59 -7.11 16.20
CA VAL A 71 -8.74 -6.18 15.48
C VAL A 71 -7.54 -5.84 16.36
N GLU A 72 -6.35 -6.06 15.82
CA GLU A 72 -5.10 -5.62 16.44
C GLU A 72 -4.72 -4.26 15.86
N VAL A 73 -4.25 -3.37 16.73
CA VAL A 73 -3.81 -2.02 16.36
C VAL A 73 -2.42 -1.80 16.90
N ASP A 74 -1.53 -1.34 16.03
CA ASP A 74 -0.17 -0.96 16.36
C ASP A 74 0.23 0.27 15.54
N GLU A 75 1.33 0.91 15.90
CA GLU A 75 1.88 2.05 15.18
C GLU A 75 3.32 1.82 14.71
N THR A 76 3.65 2.47 13.60
CA THR A 76 5.01 2.45 13.07
C THR A 76 5.37 3.77 12.42
N SER A 77 6.66 4.07 12.34
CA SER A 77 7.18 5.29 11.71
C SER A 77 7.64 4.99 10.28
N ILE A 78 6.94 5.53 9.29
CA ILE A 78 7.24 5.34 7.86
C ILE A 78 8.02 6.56 7.35
N GLY A 79 9.22 6.32 6.81
CA GLY A 79 10.03 7.34 6.14
C GLY A 79 11.44 6.87 5.82
N GLY A 80 12.22 7.74 5.20
CA GLY A 80 13.60 7.46 4.82
C GLY A 80 14.58 7.55 5.99
N GLN A 81 15.86 7.27 5.69
CA GLN A 81 16.95 7.54 6.61
C GLN A 81 17.12 9.05 6.80
N GLU A 82 17.32 9.48 8.05
CA GLU A 82 17.56 10.88 8.40
C GLU A 82 18.93 11.01 9.06
N ALA A 83 19.75 11.94 8.55
CA ALA A 83 21.07 12.20 9.09
C ALA A 83 20.96 12.75 10.52
N GLY A 84 21.80 12.25 11.42
CA GLY A 84 21.87 12.73 12.81
C GLY A 84 20.80 12.17 13.76
N LEU A 85 19.88 11.34 13.28
CA LEU A 85 18.87 10.69 14.14
C LEU A 85 19.16 9.19 14.30
N PRO A 86 19.24 8.68 15.55
CA PRO A 86 19.53 7.27 15.78
C PRO A 86 18.29 6.39 15.54
N GLY A 87 18.44 5.37 14.70
CA GLY A 87 17.48 4.27 14.58
C GLY A 87 16.22 4.54 13.75
N GLY A 88 15.42 3.48 13.58
CA GLY A 88 14.24 3.48 12.71
C GLY A 88 13.06 4.32 13.22
N ARG A 89 12.97 4.54 14.54
CA ARG A 89 11.82 5.20 15.20
C ARG A 89 12.08 6.62 15.68
N ALA A 90 13.27 7.18 15.46
CA ALA A 90 13.55 8.55 15.89
C ALA A 90 12.56 9.55 15.28
N HIS A 91 12.13 10.51 16.11
CA HIS A 91 11.27 11.61 15.72
C HIS A 91 12.02 12.55 14.78
N GLY A 92 11.55 12.61 13.53
CA GLY A 92 12.08 13.44 12.47
C GLY A 92 10.98 13.75 11.46
N LYS A 93 11.29 13.64 10.18
CA LYS A 93 10.34 13.79 9.06
C LYS A 93 9.51 12.53 8.79
N LYS A 94 9.72 11.47 9.55
CA LYS A 94 8.94 10.22 9.44
C LYS A 94 7.48 10.44 9.81
N VAL A 95 6.61 9.76 9.08
CA VAL A 95 5.17 9.79 9.30
C VAL A 95 4.81 8.65 10.26
N LEU A 96 4.37 9.00 11.46
CA LEU A 96 3.71 8.05 12.35
C LEU A 96 2.48 7.50 11.64
N THR A 97 2.34 6.18 11.59
CA THR A 97 1.28 5.48 10.88
C THR A 97 0.69 4.43 11.80
N GLY A 98 -0.59 4.60 12.15
CA GLY A 98 -1.37 3.58 12.84
C GLY A 98 -1.83 2.54 11.83
N ILE A 99 -1.73 1.28 12.21
CA ILE A 99 -2.09 0.12 11.41
C ILE A 99 -3.10 -0.70 12.23
N ALA A 100 -4.27 -0.92 11.67
CA ALA A 100 -5.30 -1.79 12.25
C ALA A 100 -5.55 -2.98 11.33
N VAL A 101 -5.48 -4.20 11.86
CA VAL A 101 -5.61 -5.44 11.09
C VAL A 101 -6.64 -6.35 11.74
N GLU A 102 -7.57 -6.87 10.94
CA GLU A 102 -8.46 -7.94 11.38
C GLU A 102 -7.69 -9.24 11.58
N VAL A 103 -7.91 -9.89 12.72
CA VAL A 103 -7.41 -11.23 13.00
C VAL A 103 -8.55 -12.21 12.72
N VAL A 104 -8.35 -13.05 11.72
CA VAL A 104 -9.29 -14.11 11.32
C VAL A 104 -8.71 -15.43 11.78
N GLU A 105 -9.20 -15.95 12.90
CA GLU A 105 -8.72 -17.21 13.46
C GLU A 105 -8.69 -18.33 12.40
N ARG A 106 -7.60 -19.11 12.41
CA ARG A 106 -7.29 -20.19 11.44
C ARG A 106 -7.05 -19.77 9.98
N LYS A 107 -7.39 -18.53 9.58
CA LYS A 107 -7.15 -17.99 8.23
C LYS A 107 -6.04 -16.92 8.16
N GLY A 108 -5.59 -16.40 9.32
CA GLY A 108 -4.54 -15.39 9.41
C GLY A 108 -5.11 -13.98 9.48
N PHE A 109 -4.66 -13.08 8.60
CA PHE A 109 -5.02 -11.67 8.62
C PHE A 109 -6.12 -11.35 7.59
N GLY A 110 -7.09 -10.52 8.02
CA GLY A 110 -8.17 -10.02 7.18
C GLY A 110 -7.85 -8.63 6.61
N ARG A 111 -8.84 -7.72 6.65
CA ARG A 111 -8.67 -6.36 6.12
C ARG A 111 -7.72 -5.56 7.00
N CYS A 112 -6.91 -4.75 6.36
CA CYS A 112 -5.98 -3.82 7.01
C CYS A 112 -6.37 -2.37 6.70
N ARG A 113 -6.13 -1.48 7.67
CA ARG A 113 -6.29 -0.04 7.53
C ARG A 113 -5.06 0.68 8.05
N MET A 114 -4.65 1.70 7.30
CA MET A 114 -3.53 2.55 7.65
C MET A 114 -3.92 4.02 7.49
N ARG A 115 -3.42 4.85 8.39
CA ARG A 115 -3.57 6.31 8.39
C ARG A 115 -2.60 6.92 9.42
N PRO A 116 -2.14 8.15 9.19
CA PRO A 116 -1.38 8.88 10.21
C PRO A 116 -2.29 9.33 11.38
N PRO A 117 -2.02 8.89 12.63
CA PRO A 117 -2.63 9.48 13.82
C PRO A 117 -1.88 10.76 14.23
N ALA A 118 -2.43 11.48 15.22
CA ALA A 118 -1.75 12.66 15.78
C ALA A 118 -0.54 12.26 16.63
N ASP A 119 -0.67 11.20 17.42
CA ASP A 119 0.36 10.62 18.29
C ASP A 119 0.13 9.11 18.49
N ALA A 120 1.02 8.47 19.26
CA ALA A 120 0.97 7.04 19.57
C ALA A 120 0.09 6.71 20.79
N SER A 121 -0.73 7.64 21.29
CA SER A 121 -1.59 7.38 22.44
C SER A 121 -2.77 6.49 22.06
N ALA A 122 -3.25 5.70 23.03
CA ALA A 122 -4.46 4.91 22.87
C ALA A 122 -5.66 5.78 22.43
N THR A 123 -5.75 7.03 22.91
CA THR A 123 -6.80 7.98 22.52
C THR A 123 -6.75 8.36 21.05
N SER A 124 -5.55 8.49 20.46
CA SER A 124 -5.37 8.78 19.03
C SER A 124 -5.60 7.56 18.13
N LEU A 125 -5.34 6.35 18.64
CA LEU A 125 -5.50 5.09 17.91
C LEU A 125 -6.92 4.53 17.98
N TYR A 126 -7.65 4.73 19.08
CA TYR A 126 -8.99 4.18 19.24
C TYR A 126 -10.04 4.61 18.17
N PRO A 127 -10.03 5.88 17.67
CA PRO A 127 -10.93 6.31 16.60
C PRO A 127 -10.79 5.53 15.30
N PHE A 128 -9.67 4.85 15.05
CA PHE A 128 -9.46 4.01 13.87
C PHE A 128 -10.39 2.81 13.79
N LEU A 129 -10.76 2.28 14.95
CA LEU A 129 -11.66 1.12 15.07
C LEU A 129 -13.12 1.52 14.84
N LYS A 130 -13.44 2.79 15.12
CA LYS A 130 -14.81 3.31 15.16
C LYS A 130 -15.28 3.98 13.87
N ARG A 131 -14.51 4.00 12.78
CA ARG A 131 -14.91 4.75 11.57
C ARG A 131 -15.00 3.89 10.34
#